data_AF-X0BYW3-F1
#
_entry.id   AF-X0BYW3-F1
#
_cell.length_a   1.000
_cell.length_b   1.000
_cell.length_c   1.000
_cell.angle_alpha   90.00
_cell.angle_beta   90.00
_cell.angle_gamma   90.00
#
_symmetry.space_group_name_H-M   'P 1'
#
loop_
_entity.id
_entity.type
_entity.pdbx_description
1 polymer ?
#
loop_
_entity_poly.entity_id
_entity_poly.type
_entity_poly.pdbx_seq_one_letter_code
_entity_poly.pdbx_strand_id
1 'polypeptide(L)'
;MQLLLSEASAIPTILELIDTLEHSPPSVSSFIAAQAIASLTTSYDNLQGWGEPLDADPSTCLFCWRTPSNSSWAWGGYNIWFPSVSAANLVMHLWAFKVVCLTEIQKLQIRFPDVPCDWPVPAGCELGHWLRDTYIELCVRIVQSANFLLQDRLALFGPLSIPFPLTTACQTFKMDGERSVELWKLTNDILQRSLLQRHRST
;
A
#
# COMPACT_ATOMS: atom_id res chain seq x y z
N MET A 1 -4.42 14.11 6.97
CA MET A 1 -3.69 13.05 7.70
C MET A 1 -4.49 12.53 8.88
N GLN A 2 -4.88 13.35 9.87
CA GLN A 2 -5.66 12.87 11.03
C GLN A 2 -6.94 12.11 10.63
N LEU A 3 -7.72 12.67 9.68
CA LEU A 3 -8.91 11.99 9.15
C LEU A 3 -8.57 10.63 8.54
N LEU A 4 -7.52 10.53 7.71
CA LEU A 4 -7.08 9.26 7.14
C LEU A 4 -6.69 8.25 8.21
N LEU A 5 -5.97 8.69 9.25
CA LEU A 5 -5.59 7.81 10.37
C LEU A 5 -6.80 7.36 11.18
N SER A 6 -7.83 8.21 11.29
CA SER A 6 -9.11 7.85 11.91
C SER A 6 -9.84 6.78 11.09
N GLU A 7 -9.84 6.88 9.76
CA GLU A 7 -10.41 5.84 8.89
C GLU A 7 -9.63 4.52 8.99
N ALA A 8 -8.30 4.61 9.04
CA ALA A 8 -7.42 3.46 9.12
C ALA A 8 -7.30 2.87 10.55
N SER A 9 -7.91 3.48 11.57
CA SER A 9 -7.68 3.10 12.97
C SER A 9 -8.22 1.71 13.32
N ALA A 10 -9.16 1.18 12.53
CA ALA A 10 -9.67 -0.17 12.72
C ALA A 10 -8.69 -1.25 12.24
N ILE A 11 -7.79 -0.92 11.29
CA ILE A 11 -6.90 -1.90 10.64
C ILE A 11 -6.04 -2.65 11.67
N PRO A 12 -5.34 -2.00 12.61
CA PRO A 12 -4.53 -2.71 13.60
C PRO A 12 -5.30 -3.77 14.39
N THR A 13 -6.50 -3.45 14.85
CA THR A 13 -7.35 -4.41 15.59
C THR A 13 -7.78 -5.59 14.71
N ILE A 14 -8.02 -5.36 13.42
CA ILE A 14 -8.33 -6.44 12.48
C ILE A 14 -7.10 -7.34 12.26
N LEU A 15 -5.89 -6.77 12.18
CA LEU A 15 -4.65 -7.54 12.08
C LEU A 15 -4.40 -8.39 13.34
N GLU A 16 -4.61 -7.82 14.52
CA GLU A 16 -4.53 -8.57 15.79
C GLU A 16 -5.51 -9.74 15.81
N LEU A 17 -6.73 -9.57 15.27
CA LEU A 17 -7.71 -10.64 15.14
C LEU A 17 -7.20 -11.75 14.19
N ILE A 18 -6.59 -11.39 13.06
CA ILE A 18 -6.01 -12.35 12.10
C ILE A 18 -4.90 -13.17 12.75
N ASP A 19 -4.06 -12.56 13.59
CA ASP A 19 -2.98 -13.26 14.29
C ASP A 19 -3.50 -14.38 15.22
N THR A 20 -4.73 -14.25 15.74
CA THR A 20 -5.34 -15.30 16.57
C THR A 20 -5.73 -16.57 15.81
N LEU A 21 -5.76 -16.53 14.47
CA LEU A 21 -6.12 -17.67 13.63
C LEU A 21 -5.13 -18.83 13.71
N GLU A 22 -3.87 -18.58 14.06
CA GLU A 22 -2.87 -19.65 14.21
C GLU A 22 -3.14 -20.56 15.42
N HIS A 23 -3.84 -20.05 16.42
CA HIS A 23 -4.06 -20.75 17.70
C HIS A 23 -5.51 -21.20 17.90
N SER A 24 -6.38 -20.92 16.94
CA SER A 24 -7.82 -21.17 17.03
C SER A 24 -8.21 -22.55 16.43
N PRO A 25 -9.25 -23.21 16.96
CA PRO A 25 -9.82 -24.41 16.33
C PRO A 25 -10.32 -24.14 14.90
N PRO A 26 -10.42 -25.15 14.00
CA PRO A 26 -10.79 -24.93 12.59
C PRO A 26 -12.15 -24.24 12.37
N SER A 27 -13.17 -24.58 13.16
CA SER A 27 -14.51 -23.97 13.06
C SER A 27 -14.50 -22.50 13.50
N VAL A 28 -13.75 -22.19 14.56
CA VAL A 28 -13.56 -20.82 15.06
C VAL A 28 -12.73 -20.00 14.07
N SER A 29 -11.70 -20.60 13.50
CA SER A 29 -10.81 -19.94 12.53
C SER A 29 -11.55 -19.49 11.27
N SER A 30 -12.47 -20.31 10.76
CA SER A 30 -13.26 -19.95 9.57
C SER A 30 -14.20 -18.77 9.84
N PHE A 31 -14.81 -18.73 11.03
CA PHE A 31 -15.64 -17.60 11.46
C PHE A 31 -14.83 -16.31 11.62
N ILE A 32 -13.67 -16.39 12.28
CA ILE A 32 -12.76 -15.25 12.43
C ILE A 32 -12.28 -14.75 11.06
N ALA A 33 -11.93 -15.66 10.14
CA ALA A 33 -11.52 -15.29 8.79
C ALA A 33 -12.62 -14.55 8.04
N ALA A 34 -13.88 -15.01 8.12
CA ALA A 34 -15.02 -14.32 7.51
C ALA A 34 -15.22 -12.92 8.10
N GLN A 35 -15.13 -12.78 9.42
CA GLN A 35 -15.22 -11.50 10.11
C GLN A 35 -14.10 -10.54 9.70
N ALA A 36 -12.86 -11.04 9.62
CA ALA A 36 -11.70 -10.27 9.20
C ALA A 36 -11.85 -9.80 7.75
N ILE A 37 -12.25 -10.68 6.82
CA ILE A 37 -12.49 -10.31 5.41
C ILE A 37 -13.53 -9.19 5.30
N ALA A 38 -14.68 -9.32 5.97
CA ALA A 38 -15.73 -8.29 5.95
C ALA A 38 -15.23 -6.95 6.52
N SER A 39 -14.45 -7.00 7.59
CA SER A 39 -13.90 -5.80 8.24
C SER A 39 -12.85 -5.12 7.38
N LEU A 40 -11.93 -5.88 6.77
CA LEU A 40 -10.93 -5.35 5.83
C LEU A 40 -11.59 -4.76 4.58
N THR A 41 -12.67 -5.36 4.09
CA THR A 41 -13.48 -4.84 2.97
C THR A 41 -14.08 -3.49 3.31
N THR A 42 -14.72 -3.39 4.46
CA THR A 42 -15.30 -2.13 4.94
C THR A 42 -14.22 -1.06 5.11
N SER A 43 -13.07 -1.39 5.71
CA SER A 43 -11.95 -0.44 5.84
C SER A 43 -11.42 0.01 4.48
N TYR A 44 -11.29 -0.89 3.51
CA TYR A 44 -10.83 -0.53 2.17
C TYR A 44 -11.84 0.36 1.43
N ASP A 45 -13.14 0.08 1.51
CA ASP A 45 -14.17 0.89 0.88
C ASP A 45 -14.20 2.32 1.45
N ASN A 46 -14.02 2.46 2.77
CA ASN A 46 -13.86 3.77 3.40
C ASN A 46 -12.62 4.50 2.87
N LEU A 47 -11.50 3.80 2.69
CA LEU A 47 -10.28 4.37 2.08
C LEU A 47 -10.50 4.71 0.60
N GLN A 48 -11.30 3.95 -0.13
CA GLN A 48 -11.65 4.24 -1.53
C GLN A 48 -12.52 5.50 -1.67
N GLY A 49 -13.34 5.81 -0.66
CA GLY A 49 -14.14 7.05 -0.62
C GLY A 49 -13.31 8.34 -0.72
N TRP A 50 -11.99 8.28 -0.51
CA TRP A 50 -11.06 9.39 -0.72
C TRP A 50 -10.77 9.70 -2.21
N GLY A 51 -11.23 8.84 -3.12
CA GLY A 51 -10.98 8.93 -4.56
C GLY A 51 -9.60 8.44 -4.98
N GLU A 52 -9.37 8.40 -6.29
CA GLU A 52 -8.06 8.08 -6.87
C GLU A 52 -7.26 9.37 -7.11
N PRO A 53 -6.16 9.60 -6.35
CA PRO A 53 -5.43 10.87 -6.41
C PRO A 53 -4.68 11.12 -7.72
N LEU A 54 -4.59 10.13 -8.62
CA LEU A 54 -3.67 10.13 -9.76
C LEU A 54 -4.31 10.42 -11.13
N ASP A 55 -5.65 10.46 -11.21
CA ASP A 55 -6.38 10.46 -12.50
C ASP A 55 -6.81 11.84 -12.99
N ALA A 56 -6.44 12.92 -12.30
CA ALA A 56 -6.72 14.28 -12.75
C ALA A 56 -5.59 14.82 -13.64
N ASP A 57 -5.96 15.66 -14.62
CA ASP A 57 -5.02 16.47 -15.41
C ASP A 57 -4.03 17.17 -14.46
N PRO A 58 -2.71 17.20 -14.75
CA PRO A 58 -1.70 17.89 -13.92
C PRO A 58 -2.10 19.30 -13.47
N SER A 59 -2.88 20.01 -14.28
CA SER A 59 -3.40 21.36 -14.01
C SER A 59 -4.56 21.41 -13.01
N THR A 60 -5.23 20.28 -12.77
CA THR A 60 -6.41 20.13 -11.89
C THR A 60 -6.20 19.16 -10.73
N CYS A 61 -5.12 18.38 -10.75
CA CYS A 61 -4.87 17.40 -9.70
C CYS A 61 -4.38 18.06 -8.40
N LEU A 62 -5.24 18.01 -7.38
CA LEU A 62 -4.99 18.62 -6.08
C LEU A 62 -3.97 17.84 -5.22
N PHE A 63 -3.72 16.57 -5.54
CA PHE A 63 -2.98 15.69 -4.66
C PHE A 63 -1.64 15.23 -5.24
N CYS A 64 -1.57 14.79 -6.49
CA CYS A 64 -0.31 14.38 -7.12
C CYS A 64 -0.37 14.33 -8.65
N TRP A 65 0.77 14.33 -9.31
CA TRP A 65 0.84 14.22 -10.77
C TRP A 65 2.03 13.38 -11.22
N ARG A 66 1.94 12.85 -12.44
CA ARG A 66 3.05 12.12 -13.08
C ARG A 66 4.06 13.12 -13.65
N THR A 67 5.33 12.86 -13.39
CA THR A 67 6.46 13.62 -13.95
C THR A 67 7.35 12.64 -14.69
N PRO A 68 7.58 12.81 -16.01
CA PRO A 68 8.50 11.98 -16.77
C PRO A 68 9.87 11.92 -16.11
N SER A 69 10.48 10.74 -16.07
CA SER A 69 11.79 10.58 -15.44
C SER A 69 12.57 9.43 -16.03
N ASN A 70 13.85 9.69 -16.30
CA ASN A 70 14.82 8.68 -16.70
C ASN A 70 15.56 8.08 -15.50
N SER A 71 15.14 8.40 -14.27
CA SER A 71 15.77 7.83 -13.07
C SER A 71 15.54 6.32 -13.05
N SER A 72 16.50 5.55 -12.53
CA SER A 72 16.35 4.11 -12.35
C SER A 72 15.21 3.73 -11.39
N TRP A 73 14.66 4.70 -10.67
CA TRP A 73 13.53 4.53 -9.75
C TRP A 73 12.18 4.83 -10.41
N ALA A 74 12.18 5.36 -11.63
CA ALA A 74 10.99 5.68 -12.38
C ALA A 74 10.48 4.44 -13.11
N TRP A 75 9.82 3.56 -12.37
CA TRP A 75 9.15 2.40 -12.96
C TRP A 75 8.15 2.86 -14.02
N GLY A 76 8.15 2.28 -15.22
CA GLY A 76 7.28 2.74 -16.31
C GLY A 76 7.59 4.15 -16.86
N GLY A 77 8.77 4.72 -16.57
CA GLY A 77 9.27 5.96 -17.19
C GLY A 77 8.78 7.27 -16.53
N TYR A 78 8.15 7.20 -15.36
CA TYR A 78 7.73 8.40 -14.62
C TYR A 78 7.86 8.23 -13.10
N ASN A 79 7.90 9.37 -12.41
CA ASN A 79 7.76 9.49 -10.96
C ASN A 79 6.44 10.19 -10.63
N ILE A 80 5.98 10.04 -9.39
CA ILE A 80 4.79 10.73 -8.87
C ILE A 80 5.24 11.86 -7.95
N TRP A 81 4.78 13.07 -8.25
CA TRP A 81 5.12 14.30 -7.54
C TRP A 81 3.90 14.86 -6.81
N PHE A 82 4.17 15.70 -5.80
CA PHE A 82 3.15 16.21 -4.89
C PHE A 82 3.32 17.72 -4.70
N PRO A 83 2.24 18.44 -4.36
CA PRO A 83 2.32 19.86 -4.04
C PRO A 83 3.00 20.12 -2.68
N SER A 84 3.02 19.12 -1.78
CA SER A 84 3.63 19.24 -0.46
C SER A 84 3.98 17.88 0.15
N VAL A 85 4.83 17.89 1.19
CA VAL A 85 5.11 16.70 2.02
C VAL A 85 3.84 16.16 2.66
N SER A 86 2.90 17.02 3.07
CA SER A 86 1.63 16.61 3.66
C SER A 86 0.74 15.86 2.67
N ALA A 87 0.72 16.30 1.41
CA ALA A 87 -0.01 15.60 0.34
C ALA A 87 0.66 14.25 0.01
N ALA A 88 1.99 14.22 -0.11
CA ALA A 88 2.75 12.98 -0.30
C ALA A 88 2.47 11.98 0.81
N ASN A 89 2.54 12.43 2.06
CA ASN A 89 2.23 11.62 3.23
C ASN A 89 0.81 11.07 3.18
N LEU A 90 -0.18 11.92 2.95
CA LEU A 90 -1.58 11.50 2.87
C LEU A 90 -1.77 10.39 1.83
N VAL A 91 -1.31 10.62 0.61
CA VAL A 91 -1.53 9.71 -0.53
C VAL A 91 -0.76 8.41 -0.36
N MET A 92 0.51 8.46 0.04
CA MET A 92 1.32 7.24 0.21
C MET A 92 0.81 6.38 1.37
N HIS A 93 0.35 6.98 2.47
CA HIS A 93 -0.27 6.22 3.56
C HIS A 93 -1.62 5.64 3.14
N LEU A 94 -2.42 6.39 2.40
CA LEU A 94 -3.68 5.89 1.84
C LEU A 94 -3.45 4.63 0.99
N TRP A 95 -2.50 4.67 0.06
CA TRP A 95 -2.13 3.51 -0.74
C TRP A 95 -1.57 2.37 0.12
N ALA A 96 -0.73 2.65 1.11
CA ALA A 96 -0.19 1.63 2.00
C ALA A 96 -1.28 0.91 2.80
N PHE A 97 -2.25 1.65 3.35
CA PHE A 97 -3.39 1.04 4.05
C PHE A 97 -4.27 0.20 3.11
N LYS A 98 -4.53 0.70 1.89
CA LYS A 98 -5.22 -0.08 0.85
C LYS A 98 -4.47 -1.38 0.54
N VAL A 99 -3.14 -1.35 0.41
CA VAL A 99 -2.29 -2.54 0.20
C VAL A 99 -2.42 -3.52 1.36
N VAL A 100 -2.35 -3.06 2.61
CA VAL A 100 -2.53 -3.92 3.79
C VAL A 100 -3.86 -4.66 3.72
N CYS A 101 -4.97 -3.96 3.50
CA CYS A 101 -6.28 -4.61 3.39
C CYS A 101 -6.33 -5.69 2.31
N LEU A 102 -5.90 -5.36 1.08
CA LEU A 102 -5.96 -6.29 -0.05
C LEU A 102 -5.05 -7.52 0.16
N THR A 103 -3.84 -7.31 0.68
CA THR A 103 -2.89 -8.41 0.90
C THR A 103 -3.39 -9.36 1.98
N GLU A 104 -3.97 -8.86 3.08
CA GLU A 104 -4.53 -9.72 4.12
C GLU A 104 -5.77 -10.47 3.64
N ILE A 105 -6.66 -9.83 2.87
CA ILE A 105 -7.80 -10.52 2.24
C ILE A 105 -7.30 -11.66 1.36
N GLN A 106 -6.29 -11.42 0.52
CA GLN A 106 -5.74 -12.46 -0.34
C GLN A 106 -5.15 -13.62 0.46
N LYS A 107 -4.41 -13.36 1.54
CA LYS A 107 -3.87 -14.41 2.43
C LYS A 107 -4.99 -15.24 3.06
N LEU A 108 -6.05 -14.57 3.54
CA LEU A 108 -7.21 -15.24 4.13
C LEU A 108 -7.95 -16.08 3.10
N GLN A 109 -8.14 -15.60 1.87
CA GLN A 109 -8.76 -16.34 0.77
C GLN A 109 -7.95 -17.57 0.35
N ILE A 110 -6.61 -17.49 0.36
CA ILE A 110 -5.75 -18.65 0.10
C ILE A 110 -5.86 -19.68 1.23
N ARG A 111 -5.91 -19.23 2.50
CA ARG A 111 -5.94 -20.12 3.67
C ARG A 111 -7.33 -20.72 3.93
N PHE A 112 -8.39 -19.99 3.61
CA PHE A 112 -9.79 -20.36 3.84
C PHE A 112 -10.61 -20.18 2.56
N PRO A 113 -10.40 -21.04 1.54
CA PRO A 113 -11.03 -20.88 0.22
C PRO A 113 -12.56 -21.02 0.24
N ASP A 114 -13.12 -21.69 1.26
CA ASP A 114 -14.57 -21.86 1.42
C ASP A 114 -15.24 -20.64 2.08
N VAL A 115 -14.47 -19.70 2.60
CA VAL A 115 -15.02 -18.48 3.21
C VAL A 115 -15.33 -17.48 2.09
N PRO A 116 -16.60 -17.08 1.90
CA PRO A 116 -16.97 -16.18 0.84
C PRO A 116 -16.33 -14.81 1.05
N CYS A 117 -15.92 -14.20 -0.07
CA CYS A 117 -15.51 -12.81 -0.13
C CYS A 117 -16.31 -12.16 -1.27
N ASP A 118 -17.38 -11.47 -0.90
CA ASP A 118 -18.28 -10.79 -1.84
C ASP A 118 -17.69 -9.45 -2.29
N TRP A 119 -16.44 -9.48 -2.74
CA TRP A 119 -15.78 -8.31 -3.27
C TRP A 119 -16.24 -8.03 -4.70
N PRO A 120 -16.52 -6.76 -5.08
CA PRO A 120 -16.84 -6.44 -6.45
C PRO A 120 -15.62 -6.64 -7.37
N VAL A 121 -15.53 -7.80 -8.01
CA VAL A 121 -14.51 -8.12 -9.02
C VAL A 121 -15.08 -7.84 -10.41
N PRO A 122 -14.31 -7.20 -11.32
CA PRO A 122 -14.73 -7.04 -12.71
C PRO A 122 -15.10 -8.37 -13.36
N ALA A 123 -16.13 -8.34 -14.21
CA ALA A 123 -16.61 -9.55 -14.90
C ALA A 123 -15.47 -10.21 -15.70
N GLY A 124 -15.26 -11.52 -15.46
CA GLY A 124 -14.22 -12.30 -16.12
C GLY A 124 -12.86 -12.30 -15.42
N CYS A 125 -12.70 -11.60 -14.29
CA CYS A 125 -11.49 -11.69 -13.46
C CYS A 125 -11.68 -12.64 -12.28
N GLU A 126 -10.64 -13.39 -11.94
CA GLU A 126 -10.59 -14.15 -10.69
C GLU A 126 -10.19 -13.23 -9.53
N LEU A 127 -10.88 -13.35 -8.38
CA LEU A 127 -10.64 -12.50 -7.20
C LEU A 127 -9.16 -12.44 -6.80
N GLY A 128 -8.49 -13.60 -6.74
CA GLY A 128 -7.07 -13.66 -6.36
C GLY A 128 -6.13 -12.91 -7.31
N HIS A 129 -6.39 -12.96 -8.62
CA HIS A 129 -5.62 -12.21 -9.62
C HIS A 129 -5.93 -10.72 -9.55
N TRP A 130 -7.21 -10.36 -9.41
CA TRP A 130 -7.62 -8.96 -9.32
C TRP A 130 -7.06 -8.26 -8.08
N LEU A 131 -7.15 -8.89 -6.90
CA LEU A 131 -6.56 -8.38 -5.66
C LEU A 131 -5.07 -8.13 -5.84
N ARG A 132 -4.38 -9.12 -6.44
CA ARG A 132 -2.95 -9.07 -6.72
C ARG A 132 -2.55 -7.88 -7.56
N ASP A 133 -3.14 -7.78 -8.75
CA ASP A 133 -2.76 -6.73 -9.68
C ASP A 133 -3.06 -5.35 -9.09
N THR A 134 -4.14 -5.23 -8.33
CA THR A 134 -4.51 -4.00 -7.62
C THR A 134 -3.49 -3.59 -6.56
N TYR A 135 -3.10 -4.49 -5.64
CA TYR A 135 -2.11 -4.11 -4.62
C TYR A 135 -0.71 -3.90 -5.21
N ILE A 136 -0.34 -4.63 -6.28
CA ILE A 136 0.95 -4.42 -6.96
C ILE A 136 0.99 -3.04 -7.59
N GLU A 137 -0.09 -2.61 -8.25
CA GLU A 137 -0.19 -1.27 -8.80
C GLU A 137 -0.01 -0.19 -7.71
N LEU A 138 -0.69 -0.35 -6.57
CA LEU A 138 -0.54 0.56 -5.43
C LEU A 138 0.89 0.58 -4.89
N CYS A 139 1.55 -0.58 -4.76
CA CYS A 139 2.95 -0.65 -4.36
C CYS A 139 3.87 0.06 -5.34
N VAL A 140 3.65 -0.09 -6.65
CA VAL A 140 4.42 0.62 -7.69
C VAL A 140 4.24 2.12 -7.55
N ARG A 141 3.02 2.61 -7.31
CA ARG A 141 2.76 4.04 -7.08
C ARG A 141 3.52 4.56 -5.86
N ILE A 142 3.55 3.82 -4.75
CA ILE A 142 4.36 4.16 -3.56
C ILE A 142 5.85 4.31 -3.94
N VAL A 143 6.41 3.37 -4.71
CA VAL A 143 7.82 3.43 -5.14
C VAL A 143 8.09 4.65 -6.04
N GLN A 144 7.22 4.88 -7.03
CA GLN A 144 7.31 6.04 -7.94
C GLN A 144 7.21 7.39 -7.19
N SER A 145 6.58 7.40 -6.02
CA SER A 145 6.47 8.57 -5.14
C SER A 145 7.69 8.82 -4.26
N ALA A 146 8.52 7.81 -4.01
CA ALA A 146 9.65 7.91 -3.07
C ALA A 146 10.65 9.00 -3.46
N ASN A 147 10.87 9.20 -4.77
CA ASN A 147 11.74 10.23 -5.31
C ASN A 147 11.37 11.64 -4.84
N PHE A 148 10.07 11.94 -4.68
CA PHE A 148 9.64 13.24 -4.20
C PHE A 148 10.13 13.48 -2.77
N LEU A 149 9.93 12.51 -1.87
CA LEU A 149 10.27 12.64 -0.45
C LEU A 149 11.79 12.55 -0.18
N LEU A 150 12.58 12.00 -1.11
CA LEU A 150 14.04 11.88 -0.98
C LEU A 150 14.81 13.10 -1.53
N GLN A 151 14.12 14.16 -1.95
CA GLN A 151 14.77 15.40 -2.37
C GLN A 151 15.51 16.07 -1.21
N ASP A 152 16.70 16.61 -1.46
CA ASP A 152 17.55 17.26 -0.44
C ASP A 152 16.81 18.36 0.34
N ARG A 153 15.94 19.12 -0.33
CA ARG A 153 15.12 20.17 0.28
C ARG A 153 14.13 19.65 1.34
N LEU A 154 13.87 18.35 1.37
CA LEU A 154 12.96 17.67 2.29
C LEU A 154 13.69 16.80 3.31
N ALA A 155 15.02 16.90 3.43
CA ALA A 155 15.85 16.01 4.25
C ALA A 155 15.38 15.85 5.71
N LEU A 156 14.70 16.84 6.29
CA LEU A 156 14.14 16.76 7.65
C LEU A 156 12.84 15.95 7.74
N PHE A 157 11.97 16.02 6.73
CA PHE A 157 10.60 15.49 6.80
C PHE A 157 10.40 14.24 5.93
N GLY A 158 11.12 14.14 4.82
CA GLY A 158 11.07 13.04 3.88
C GLY A 158 11.42 11.69 4.53
N PRO A 159 12.61 11.54 5.15
CA PRO A 159 13.03 10.27 5.77
C PRO A 159 12.12 9.77 6.90
N LEU A 160 11.32 10.65 7.53
CA LEU A 160 10.34 10.27 8.54
C LEU A 160 8.99 9.82 7.94
N SER A 161 8.72 10.25 6.71
CA SER A 161 7.45 10.06 5.98
C SER A 161 7.41 8.76 5.17
N ILE A 162 8.58 8.22 4.86
CA ILE A 162 8.80 7.11 3.92
C ILE A 162 8.73 5.69 4.53
N PRO A 163 9.18 5.42 5.77
CA PRO A 163 9.44 4.05 6.21
C PRO A 163 8.24 3.13 6.13
N PHE A 164 7.07 3.56 6.62
CA PHE A 164 5.88 2.71 6.63
C PHE A 164 5.42 2.35 5.20
N PRO A 165 5.09 3.32 4.31
CA PRO A 165 4.62 2.98 2.96
C PRO A 165 5.64 2.15 2.14
N LEU A 166 6.94 2.49 2.19
CA LEU A 166 7.94 1.71 1.46
C LEU A 166 8.18 0.32 2.07
N THR A 167 8.10 0.16 3.39
CA THR A 167 8.23 -1.16 4.00
C THR A 167 7.07 -2.04 3.60
N THR A 168 5.84 -1.51 3.60
CA THR A 168 4.65 -2.21 3.10
C THR A 168 4.86 -2.68 1.66
N ALA A 169 5.25 -1.78 0.74
CA ALA A 169 5.51 -2.15 -0.66
C ALA A 169 6.64 -3.19 -0.79
N CYS A 170 7.74 -3.03 -0.05
CA CYS A 170 8.88 -3.94 -0.08
C CYS A 170 8.48 -5.36 0.36
N GLN A 171 7.72 -5.47 1.45
CA GLN A 171 7.22 -6.75 1.96
C GLN A 171 6.26 -7.40 0.95
N THR A 172 5.35 -6.64 0.36
CA THR A 172 4.41 -7.14 -0.65
C THR A 172 5.13 -7.66 -1.90
N PHE A 173 6.12 -6.93 -2.43
CA PHE A 173 6.91 -7.42 -3.57
C PHE A 173 7.72 -8.67 -3.22
N LYS A 174 8.25 -8.76 -2.00
CA LYS A 174 8.96 -9.95 -1.52
C LYS A 174 8.03 -11.16 -1.46
N MET A 175 6.80 -10.97 -0.99
CA MET A 175 5.77 -12.02 -0.94
C MET A 175 5.32 -12.49 -2.33
N ASP A 176 5.28 -11.57 -3.29
CA ASP A 176 4.90 -11.87 -4.68
C ASP A 176 5.98 -12.68 -5.44
N GLY A 177 7.19 -12.76 -4.89
CA GLY A 177 8.25 -13.64 -5.36
C GLY A 177 8.86 -13.20 -6.69
N GLU A 178 9.11 -14.16 -7.58
CA GLU A 178 9.85 -13.95 -8.83
C GLU A 178 9.22 -12.89 -9.74
N ARG A 179 7.89 -12.76 -9.71
CA ARG A 179 7.14 -11.81 -10.55
C ARG A 179 7.45 -10.34 -10.22
N SER A 180 7.85 -10.06 -8.98
CA SER A 180 8.15 -8.72 -8.49
C SER A 180 9.60 -8.56 -8.01
N VAL A 181 10.51 -9.44 -8.43
CA VAL A 181 11.90 -9.45 -7.92
C VAL A 181 12.66 -8.15 -8.20
N GLU A 182 12.45 -7.54 -9.36
CA GLU A 182 13.09 -6.28 -9.73
C GLU A 182 12.54 -5.11 -8.91
N LEU A 183 11.21 -5.07 -8.74
CA LEU A 183 10.52 -4.09 -7.90
C LEU A 183 10.95 -4.22 -6.43
N TRP A 184 11.08 -5.45 -5.93
CA TRP A 184 11.58 -5.70 -4.58
C TRP A 184 13.00 -5.16 -4.38
N LYS A 185 13.93 -5.50 -5.29
CA LYS A 185 15.32 -5.01 -5.24
C LYS A 185 15.38 -3.49 -5.25
N LEU A 186 14.67 -2.87 -6.19
CA LEU A 186 14.59 -1.41 -6.31
C LEU A 186 14.04 -0.78 -5.02
N THR A 187 12.93 -1.30 -4.50
CA THR A 187 12.28 -0.77 -3.29
C THR A 187 13.19 -0.91 -2.07
N ASN A 188 13.88 -2.05 -1.95
CA ASN A 188 14.81 -2.30 -0.86
C ASN A 188 16.02 -1.34 -0.90
N ASP A 189 16.56 -1.07 -2.10
CA ASP A 189 17.66 -0.11 -2.27
C ASP A 189 17.24 1.31 -1.87
N ILE A 190 16.03 1.73 -2.25
CA ILE A 190 15.46 3.03 -1.86
C ILE A 190 15.29 3.10 -0.34
N LEU A 191 14.74 2.05 0.27
CA LEU A 191 14.51 1.98 1.72
C LEU A 191 15.84 2.08 2.48
N GLN A 192 16.86 1.33 2.09
CA GLN A 192 18.18 1.40 2.72
C GLN A 192 18.81 2.81 2.63
N ARG A 193 18.71 3.46 1.47
CA ARG A 193 19.20 4.84 1.30
C ARG A 193 18.46 5.84 2.19
N SER A 194 17.14 5.69 2.31
CA SER A 194 16.31 6.56 3.17
C SER A 194 16.71 6.45 4.65
N LEU A 195 17.03 5.24 5.11
CA LEU A 195 17.47 4.99 6.48
C LEU A 195 18.87 5.58 6.74
N LEU A 196 19.77 5.52 5.76
CA LEU A 196 21.10 6.13 5.86
C LEU A 196 21.06 7.67 5.92
N GLN A 197 20.16 8.31 5.16
CA GLN A 197 19.97 9.76 5.22
C GLN A 197 19.47 10.21 6.60
N ARG A 198 18.56 9.45 7.22
CA ARG A 198 18.05 9.73 8.57
C ARG A 198 19.16 9.83 9.64
N HIS A 199 20.21 9.02 9.53
CA HIS A 199 21.33 9.00 10.48
C HIS A 199 22.32 10.16 10.31
N ARG A 200 22.28 10.89 9.18
CA ARG A 200 23.14 12.05 8.93
C ARG A 200 22.52 13.38 9.39
N SER A 201 21.23 13.38 9.70
CA SER A 201 20.47 14.56 10.10
C SER A 201 20.22 14.66 11.61
N THR A 202 20.74 13.70 12.38
CA THR A 202 20.73 13.63 13.86
C THR A 202 22.12 13.88 14.39
#